data_AF-A0A1V8V1U7-F1
#
_entry.id   AF-A0A1V8V1U7-F1
#
_cell.length_a   1.000
_cell.length_b   1.000
_cell.length_c   1.000
_cell.angle_alpha   90.00
_cell.angle_beta   90.00
_cell.angle_gamma   90.00
#
_symmetry.space_group_name_H-M   'P 1'
#
loop_
_entity.id
_entity.type
_entity.pdbx_description
1 polymer ?
#
loop_
_entity_poly.entity_id
_entity_poly.type
_entity_poly.pdbx_seq_one_letter_code
_entity_poly.pdbx_strand_id
1 'polypeptide(L)'
;MLYIYPISTFHRLDPKEILGFINPDTNTISCVGHAPSKHRRCRVAIAKHNLDAARKVLDELGRPDLASVGVRKLLLSLAGYTLCRRWHQGQAQEVANRWFLMFMSARNRDKQDDSDDEVSDTNASGDEDDTEIHELRLQLRALIARKRNARPPPEVTYEGAQAYAEALPWPQRTRGADERRCAERARMMEATRDAEVTRKAEKVRLAEGARVAEEARLAEKARLALEARLAEAAREAAEEERRKVEHQAECEREKQEVEVRARTECNRLAKEKAEQYRRDGDWMVQEAHYVEAQTWRDAWTRCTEALGKILC
;
A
#
# COMPACT_ATOMS: atom_id res chain seq x y z
N MET A 1 -7.69 -22.39 -53.75
CA MET A 1 -7.18 -21.01 -53.69
C MET A 1 -6.96 -20.66 -52.23
N LEU A 2 -5.70 -20.74 -51.80
CA LEU A 2 -5.25 -20.42 -50.46
C LEU A 2 -5.04 -18.90 -50.40
N TYR A 3 -5.86 -18.18 -49.62
CA TYR A 3 -5.61 -16.78 -49.33
C TYR A 3 -4.58 -16.69 -48.21
N ILE A 4 -3.34 -16.42 -48.61
CA ILE A 4 -2.25 -15.99 -47.74
C ILE A 4 -2.56 -14.54 -47.37
N TYR A 5 -2.83 -14.28 -46.08
CA TYR A 5 -2.79 -12.91 -45.54
C TYR A 5 -1.39 -12.65 -44.99
N PRO A 6 -0.82 -11.45 -45.24
CA PRO A 6 0.58 -11.17 -44.95
C PRO A 6 0.79 -10.97 -43.44
N ILE A 7 1.84 -11.61 -42.93
CA ILE A 7 2.42 -11.38 -41.61
C ILE A 7 3.19 -10.06 -41.70
N SER A 8 2.68 -8.99 -41.08
CA SER A 8 3.44 -7.78 -40.68
C SER A 8 2.54 -6.76 -39.98
N THR A 9 2.40 -6.86 -38.65
CA THR A 9 2.34 -5.72 -37.70
C THR A 9 2.23 -6.29 -36.28
N PHE A 10 3.34 -6.25 -35.56
CA PHE A 10 3.44 -6.62 -34.15
C PHE A 10 2.71 -5.61 -33.24
N HIS A 11 2.15 -6.14 -32.14
CA HIS A 11 1.58 -5.54 -30.93
C HIS A 11 0.34 -4.63 -31.00
N ARG A 12 -0.83 -5.28 -30.97
CA ARG A 12 -1.93 -4.87 -30.05
C ARG A 12 -2.53 -6.12 -29.43
N LEU A 13 -2.03 -6.49 -28.25
CA LEU A 13 -2.75 -7.38 -27.34
C LEU A 13 -4.10 -6.73 -27.02
N ASP A 14 -5.19 -7.14 -27.67
CA ASP A 14 -6.51 -6.57 -27.44
C ASP A 14 -6.97 -7.03 -26.04
N PRO A 15 -7.02 -6.15 -25.01
CA PRO A 15 -7.21 -6.57 -23.61
C PRO A 15 -8.56 -7.26 -23.37
N LYS A 16 -9.48 -7.15 -24.33
CA LYS A 16 -10.81 -7.75 -24.34
C LYS A 16 -10.76 -9.28 -24.47
N GLU A 17 -9.83 -9.81 -25.25
CA GLU A 17 -9.69 -11.26 -25.50
C GLU A 17 -8.98 -11.97 -24.35
N ILE A 18 -7.99 -11.30 -23.76
CA ILE A 18 -7.12 -11.86 -22.70
C ILE A 18 -7.85 -11.96 -21.36
N LEU A 19 -8.72 -11.00 -21.06
CA LEU A 19 -9.33 -10.89 -19.73
C LEU A 19 -10.67 -11.64 -19.59
N GLY A 20 -11.09 -12.33 -20.64
CA GLY A 20 -12.27 -13.20 -20.62
C GLY A 20 -13.57 -12.44 -20.38
N PHE A 21 -13.79 -11.30 -21.02
CA PHE A 21 -15.00 -10.49 -20.80
C PHE A 21 -16.29 -11.15 -21.29
N ILE A 22 -16.21 -11.94 -22.35
CA ILE A 22 -17.34 -12.69 -22.89
C ILE A 22 -17.59 -13.89 -21.99
N ASN A 23 -18.81 -14.03 -21.48
CA ASN A 23 -19.18 -15.19 -20.69
C ASN A 23 -19.34 -16.41 -21.61
N PRO A 24 -18.59 -17.51 -21.40
CA PRO A 24 -18.68 -18.69 -22.26
C PRO A 24 -20.08 -19.34 -22.23
N ASP A 25 -20.83 -19.20 -21.13
CA ASP A 25 -22.17 -19.79 -20.99
C ASP A 25 -23.23 -19.08 -21.84
N THR A 26 -23.08 -17.76 -22.04
CA THR A 26 -24.13 -16.92 -22.63
C THR A 26 -23.68 -16.19 -23.89
N ASN A 27 -22.39 -16.28 -24.21
CA ASN A 27 -21.74 -15.53 -25.29
C ASN A 27 -22.00 -14.00 -25.23
N THR A 28 -22.26 -13.47 -24.03
CA THR A 28 -22.56 -12.06 -23.77
C THR A 28 -21.65 -11.48 -22.70
N ILE A 29 -21.52 -10.15 -22.68
CA ILE A 29 -20.74 -9.45 -21.66
C ILE A 29 -21.55 -9.40 -20.36
N SER A 30 -21.30 -10.36 -19.47
CA SER A 30 -21.91 -10.45 -18.15
C SER A 30 -20.87 -10.36 -17.05
N CYS A 31 -21.34 -10.19 -15.81
CA CYS A 31 -20.53 -10.10 -14.61
C CYS A 31 -19.39 -11.14 -14.58
N VAL A 32 -18.16 -10.69 -14.34
CA VAL A 32 -16.95 -11.55 -14.28
C VAL A 32 -16.87 -12.40 -13.01
N GLY A 33 -17.69 -12.08 -12.01
CA GLY A 33 -17.71 -12.75 -10.72
C GLY A 33 -18.15 -14.20 -10.79
N HIS A 34 -17.54 -15.04 -9.96
CA HIS A 34 -17.87 -16.45 -9.80
C HIS A 34 -18.96 -16.60 -8.73
N ALA A 35 -20.03 -17.34 -9.04
CA ALA A 35 -21.10 -17.64 -8.10
C ALA A 35 -20.86 -19.04 -7.49
N PRO A 36 -20.33 -19.15 -6.25
CA PRO A 36 -19.93 -20.45 -5.67
C PRO A 36 -21.11 -21.41 -5.53
N SER A 37 -22.28 -20.88 -5.16
CA SER A 37 -23.51 -21.65 -4.98
C SER A 37 -24.08 -22.26 -6.27
N LYS A 38 -23.60 -21.82 -7.43
CA LYS A 38 -24.03 -22.31 -8.75
C LYS A 38 -22.87 -22.89 -9.57
N HIS A 39 -21.67 -22.94 -8.98
CA HIS A 39 -20.42 -23.41 -9.61
C HIS A 39 -20.19 -22.86 -11.03
N ARG A 40 -20.59 -21.61 -11.29
CA ARG A 40 -20.50 -21.00 -12.63
C ARG A 40 -20.29 -19.50 -12.56
N ARG A 41 -19.94 -18.90 -13.70
CA ARG A 41 -19.86 -17.45 -13.83
C ARG A 41 -21.24 -16.79 -13.74
N CYS A 42 -21.27 -15.61 -13.13
CA CYS A 42 -22.48 -14.82 -13.01
C CYS A 42 -23.02 -14.40 -14.40
N ARG A 43 -24.31 -14.62 -14.64
CA ARG A 43 -25.01 -14.25 -15.90
C ARG A 43 -25.67 -12.87 -15.85
N VAL A 44 -25.49 -12.13 -14.76
CA VAL A 44 -26.08 -10.78 -14.64
C VAL A 44 -25.39 -9.85 -15.62
N ALA A 45 -26.18 -9.21 -16.48
CA ALA A 45 -25.70 -8.20 -17.41
C ALA A 45 -25.13 -7.00 -16.66
N ILE A 46 -24.08 -6.41 -17.22
CA ILE A 46 -23.44 -5.23 -16.64
C ILE A 46 -24.12 -3.99 -17.23
N ALA A 47 -24.34 -2.98 -16.39
CA ALA A 47 -24.95 -1.74 -16.85
C ALA A 47 -24.08 -1.05 -17.91
N LYS A 48 -24.72 -0.47 -18.94
CA LYS A 48 -24.03 0.16 -20.09
C LYS A 48 -22.98 1.19 -19.67
N HIS A 49 -23.30 2.07 -18.70
CA HIS A 49 -22.35 3.08 -18.21
C HIS A 49 -21.08 2.48 -17.58
N ASN A 50 -21.19 1.32 -16.94
CA ASN A 50 -20.03 0.61 -16.39
C ASN A 50 -19.22 -0.07 -17.50
N LEU A 51 -19.87 -0.57 -18.56
CA LEU A 51 -19.18 -1.09 -19.73
C LEU A 51 -18.42 0.03 -20.47
N ASP A 52 -19.00 1.22 -20.57
CA ASP A 52 -18.33 2.39 -21.16
C ASP A 52 -17.14 2.85 -20.31
N ALA A 53 -17.26 2.84 -18.98
CA ALA A 53 -16.15 3.11 -18.07
C ALA A 53 -15.05 2.02 -18.16
N ALA A 54 -15.44 0.75 -18.19
CA ALA A 54 -14.52 -0.37 -18.36
C ALA A 54 -13.75 -0.26 -19.69
N ARG A 55 -14.42 0.12 -20.78
CA ARG A 55 -13.79 0.31 -22.09
C ARG A 55 -12.67 1.38 -22.04
N LYS A 56 -12.91 2.51 -21.38
CA LYS A 56 -11.88 3.55 -21.20
C LYS A 56 -10.65 3.02 -20.45
N VAL A 57 -10.86 2.22 -19.41
CA VAL A 57 -9.77 1.61 -18.65
C VAL A 57 -8.99 0.58 -19.48
N LEU A 58 -9.68 -0.18 -20.35
CA LEU A 58 -9.02 -1.08 -21.30
C LEU A 58 -8.16 -0.31 -22.31
N ASP A 59 -8.65 0.83 -22.82
CA ASP A 59 -7.91 1.68 -23.75
C ASP A 59 -6.65 2.27 -23.08
N GLU A 60 -6.74 2.60 -21.78
CA GLU A 60 -5.58 3.04 -20.98
C GLU A 60 -4.58 1.91 -20.78
N LEU A 61 -5.04 0.70 -20.43
CA LEU A 61 -4.18 -0.49 -20.24
C LEU A 61 -3.42 -0.89 -21.51
N GLY A 62 -3.91 -0.55 -22.70
CA GLY A 62 -3.24 -0.78 -23.98
C GLY A 62 -2.05 0.14 -24.27
N ARG A 63 -1.74 1.12 -23.40
CA ARG A 63 -0.61 2.03 -23.58
C ARG A 63 0.71 1.37 -23.12
N PRO A 64 1.81 1.47 -23.90
CA PRO A 64 3.07 0.77 -23.61
C PRO A 64 3.76 1.21 -22.30
N ASP A 65 3.58 2.48 -21.90
CA ASP A 65 4.36 3.14 -20.83
C ASP A 65 3.81 2.99 -19.40
N LEU A 66 2.99 1.95 -19.15
CA LEU A 66 2.39 1.75 -17.83
C LEU A 66 3.33 1.02 -16.87
N ALA A 67 3.68 1.69 -15.76
CA ALA A 67 4.37 1.08 -14.62
C ALA A 67 3.52 -0.02 -13.96
N SER A 68 4.16 -1.06 -13.39
CA SER A 68 3.49 -2.22 -12.78
C SER A 68 2.51 -1.86 -11.66
N VAL A 69 2.80 -0.77 -10.91
CA VAL A 69 1.92 -0.22 -9.87
C VAL A 69 0.68 0.45 -10.47
N GLY A 70 0.82 1.10 -11.63
CA GLY A 70 -0.30 1.71 -12.36
C GLY A 70 -1.24 0.65 -12.94
N VAL A 71 -0.69 -0.43 -13.50
CA VAL A 71 -1.47 -1.56 -14.05
C VAL A 71 -2.36 -2.19 -12.99
N ARG A 72 -1.86 -2.40 -11.76
CA ARG A 72 -2.65 -2.97 -10.66
C ARG A 72 -3.87 -2.11 -10.29
N LYS A 73 -3.71 -0.78 -10.25
CA LYS A 73 -4.80 0.14 -9.94
C LYS A 73 -5.86 0.14 -11.05
N LEU A 74 -5.44 0.18 -12.31
CA LEU A 74 -6.34 0.13 -13.46
C LEU A 74 -7.13 -1.18 -13.52
N LEU A 75 -6.48 -2.32 -13.29
CA LEU A 75 -7.15 -3.63 -13.24
C LEU A 75 -8.16 -3.73 -12.09
N LEU A 76 -7.87 -3.11 -10.94
CA LEU A 76 -8.80 -3.06 -9.82
C LEU A 76 -10.05 -2.23 -10.16
N SER A 77 -9.86 -1.05 -10.76
CA SER A 77 -10.98 -0.23 -11.26
C SER A 77 -11.80 -0.97 -12.32
N LEU A 78 -11.13 -1.65 -13.25
CA LEU A 78 -11.77 -2.48 -14.27
C LEU A 78 -12.61 -3.61 -13.67
N ALA A 79 -12.10 -4.28 -12.64
CA ALA A 79 -12.83 -5.34 -11.93
C ALA A 79 -14.07 -4.76 -11.25
N GLY A 80 -13.96 -3.59 -10.62
CA GLY A 80 -15.08 -2.88 -10.01
C GLY A 80 -16.21 -2.55 -11.00
N TYR A 81 -15.88 -2.13 -12.23
CA TYR A 81 -16.87 -1.85 -13.27
C TYR A 81 -17.52 -3.12 -13.85
N THR A 82 -16.86 -4.26 -13.73
CA THR A 82 -17.29 -5.50 -14.43
C THR A 82 -17.92 -6.54 -13.52
N LEU A 83 -18.05 -6.21 -12.23
CA LEU A 83 -18.73 -7.02 -11.22
C LEU A 83 -20.12 -6.47 -10.90
N CYS A 84 -21.10 -7.36 -10.74
CA CYS A 84 -22.45 -6.94 -10.40
C CYS A 84 -22.52 -6.41 -8.95
N ARG A 85 -23.18 -5.26 -8.76
CA ARG A 85 -23.31 -4.59 -7.45
C ARG A 85 -23.97 -5.45 -6.38
N ARG A 86 -24.89 -6.32 -6.78
CA ARG A 86 -25.75 -7.06 -5.86
C ARG A 86 -25.04 -8.21 -5.13
N TRP A 87 -24.05 -8.84 -5.76
CA TRP A 87 -23.49 -10.10 -5.25
C TRP A 87 -21.98 -10.21 -5.33
N HIS A 88 -21.30 -9.60 -6.31
CA HIS A 88 -19.90 -9.93 -6.60
C HIS A 88 -18.92 -8.76 -6.50
N GLN A 89 -19.32 -7.58 -6.00
CA GLN A 89 -18.38 -6.44 -5.83
C GLN A 89 -17.19 -6.78 -4.92
N GLY A 90 -17.38 -7.65 -3.91
CA GLY A 90 -16.29 -8.08 -3.03
C GLY A 90 -15.21 -8.92 -3.71
N GLN A 91 -15.45 -9.43 -4.94
CA GLN A 91 -14.47 -10.22 -5.70
C GLN A 91 -13.49 -9.34 -6.51
N ALA A 92 -13.62 -8.01 -6.46
CA ALA A 92 -12.84 -7.10 -7.32
C ALA A 92 -11.32 -7.30 -7.18
N GLN A 93 -10.83 -7.44 -5.95
CA GLN A 93 -9.39 -7.63 -5.71
C GLN A 93 -8.89 -8.97 -6.24
N GLU A 94 -9.65 -10.05 -6.05
CA GLU A 94 -9.26 -11.38 -6.51
C GLU A 94 -9.23 -11.45 -8.05
N VAL A 95 -10.23 -10.88 -8.69
CA VAL A 95 -10.30 -10.77 -10.16
C VAL A 95 -9.15 -9.92 -10.70
N ALA A 96 -8.87 -8.78 -10.07
CA ALA A 96 -7.76 -7.90 -10.47
C ALA A 96 -6.39 -8.59 -10.33
N ASN A 97 -6.17 -9.36 -9.27
CA ASN A 97 -4.93 -10.11 -9.07
C ASN A 97 -4.75 -11.20 -10.15
N ARG A 98 -5.82 -11.93 -10.47
CA ARG A 98 -5.82 -12.94 -11.54
C ARG A 98 -5.51 -12.30 -12.89
N TRP A 99 -6.17 -11.18 -13.19
CA TRP A 99 -5.92 -10.41 -14.41
C TRP A 99 -4.50 -9.86 -14.48
N PHE A 100 -3.94 -9.41 -13.36
CA PHE A 100 -2.57 -8.91 -13.30
C PHE A 100 -1.56 -9.99 -13.70
N LEU A 101 -1.73 -11.22 -13.19
CA LEU A 101 -0.87 -12.35 -13.56
C LEU A 101 -0.97 -12.70 -15.05
N MET A 102 -2.18 -12.76 -15.60
CA MET A 102 -2.38 -13.02 -17.03
C MET A 102 -1.77 -11.91 -17.90
N PHE A 103 -2.00 -10.66 -17.54
CA PHE A 103 -1.51 -9.50 -18.29
C PHE A 103 0.01 -9.39 -18.29
N MET A 104 0.65 -9.61 -17.14
CA MET A 104 2.12 -9.63 -17.05
C MET A 104 2.73 -10.83 -17.78
N SER A 105 2.08 -11.99 -17.74
CA SER A 105 2.54 -13.17 -18.47
C SER A 105 2.46 -12.98 -19.99
N ALA A 106 1.41 -12.32 -20.48
CA ALA A 106 1.26 -11.97 -21.89
C ALA A 106 2.33 -10.94 -22.33
N ARG A 107 2.58 -9.88 -21.54
CA ARG A 107 3.64 -8.90 -21.83
C ARG A 107 5.06 -9.48 -21.81
N ASN A 108 5.30 -10.56 -21.06
CA ASN A 108 6.61 -11.21 -21.03
C ASN A 108 6.86 -12.12 -22.24
N ARG A 109 5.80 -12.71 -22.84
CA ARG A 109 5.93 -13.49 -24.09
C ARG A 109 6.34 -12.62 -25.27
N ASP A 110 5.80 -11.42 -25.34
CA ASP A 110 6.17 -10.40 -26.35
C ASP A 110 7.66 -9.99 -26.28
N LYS A 111 8.36 -10.19 -25.15
CA LYS A 111 9.79 -9.89 -25.03
C LYS A 111 10.72 -11.02 -25.46
N GLN A 112 10.19 -12.23 -25.68
CA GLN A 112 10.97 -13.39 -26.09
C GLN A 112 11.03 -13.56 -27.62
N ASP A 113 10.13 -12.91 -28.37
CA ASP A 113 10.10 -12.95 -29.85
C ASP A 113 10.99 -11.88 -30.52
N ASP A 114 11.57 -10.93 -29.76
CA ASP A 114 12.48 -9.89 -30.27
C ASP A 114 13.99 -10.23 -30.08
N SER A 115 14.32 -11.47 -29.65
CA SER A 115 15.71 -11.93 -29.47
C SER A 115 16.14 -13.06 -30.41
N ASP A 116 15.43 -13.24 -31.54
CA ASP A 116 15.84 -14.16 -32.61
C ASP A 116 16.70 -13.44 -33.66
N ASP A 117 17.86 -12.94 -33.24
CA ASP A 117 18.96 -12.53 -34.14
C ASP A 117 20.29 -12.47 -33.37
N GLU A 118 20.74 -13.60 -32.81
CA GLU A 118 22.17 -13.87 -32.64
C GLU A 118 22.42 -15.39 -32.49
N VAL A 119 22.51 -16.08 -33.62
CA VAL A 119 23.14 -17.39 -33.68
C VAL A 119 24.65 -17.18 -33.48
N SER A 120 25.14 -17.43 -32.27
CA SER A 120 26.56 -17.62 -31.98
C SER A 120 26.77 -19.04 -31.50
N ASP A 121 27.00 -19.94 -32.45
CA ASP A 121 27.68 -21.22 -32.22
C ASP A 121 29.06 -20.94 -31.63
N THR A 122 29.19 -20.98 -30.30
CA THR A 122 30.49 -21.09 -29.66
C THR A 122 30.41 -21.84 -28.33
N ASN A 123 31.06 -23.00 -28.38
CA ASN A 123 31.81 -23.64 -27.29
C ASN A 123 31.05 -24.68 -26.45
N ALA A 124 30.95 -25.85 -27.08
CA ALA A 124 31.41 -27.11 -26.52
C ALA A 124 32.41 -26.94 -25.35
N SER A 125 31.95 -27.24 -24.15
CA SER A 125 32.80 -27.57 -23.00
C SER A 125 32.23 -28.85 -22.40
N GLY A 126 32.57 -29.98 -23.03
CA GLY A 126 32.23 -31.34 -22.58
C GLY A 126 33.44 -32.28 -22.62
N ASP A 127 34.66 -31.74 -22.66
CA ASP A 127 35.86 -32.51 -23.00
C ASP A 127 36.50 -33.27 -21.82
N GLU A 128 36.07 -33.05 -20.58
CA GLU A 128 36.61 -33.80 -19.43
C GLU A 128 35.96 -35.19 -19.29
N ASP A 129 34.65 -35.30 -19.56
CA ASP A 129 33.95 -36.59 -19.52
C ASP A 129 34.26 -37.45 -20.77
N ASP A 130 34.42 -36.83 -21.95
CA ASP A 130 34.70 -37.54 -23.20
C ASP A 130 36.13 -38.10 -23.27
N THR A 131 37.11 -37.42 -22.64
CA THR A 131 38.48 -37.93 -22.54
C THR A 131 38.58 -39.11 -21.56
N GLU A 132 37.87 -39.06 -20.43
CA GLU A 132 37.81 -40.15 -19.45
C GLU A 132 37.14 -41.41 -20.04
N ILE A 133 36.06 -41.21 -20.82
CA ILE A 133 35.40 -42.29 -21.56
C ILE A 133 36.32 -42.89 -22.63
N HIS A 134 37.13 -42.06 -23.30
CA HIS A 134 38.06 -42.51 -24.33
C HIS A 134 39.26 -43.30 -23.75
N GLU A 135 39.77 -42.87 -22.59
CA GLU A 135 40.81 -43.55 -21.82
C GLU A 135 40.33 -44.94 -21.37
N LEU A 136 39.12 -45.03 -20.82
CA LEU A 136 38.50 -46.30 -20.39
C LEU A 136 38.31 -47.27 -21.56
N ARG A 137 37.94 -46.76 -22.75
CA ARG A 137 37.82 -47.59 -23.97
C ARG A 137 39.17 -48.14 -24.43
N LEU A 138 40.26 -47.37 -24.30
CA LEU A 138 41.60 -47.85 -24.60
C LEU A 138 42.06 -48.93 -23.63
N GLN A 139 41.83 -48.73 -22.34
CA GLN A 139 42.13 -49.71 -21.29
C GLN A 139 41.37 -51.02 -21.51
N LEU A 140 40.10 -50.95 -21.91
CA LEU A 140 39.29 -52.14 -22.22
C LEU A 140 39.84 -52.90 -23.44
N ARG A 141 40.25 -52.20 -24.50
CA ARG A 141 40.89 -52.83 -25.68
C ARG A 141 42.20 -53.53 -25.30
N ALA A 142 43.02 -52.92 -24.45
CA ALA A 142 44.25 -53.52 -23.96
C ALA A 142 43.98 -54.79 -23.12
N LEU A 143 42.94 -54.79 -22.27
CA LEU A 143 42.54 -55.98 -21.51
C LEU A 143 42.03 -57.11 -22.41
N ILE A 144 41.25 -56.79 -23.45
CA ILE A 144 40.77 -57.77 -24.44
C ILE A 144 41.95 -58.37 -25.22
N ALA A 145 42.93 -57.55 -25.62
CA ALA A 145 44.14 -58.01 -26.30
C ALA A 145 44.99 -58.92 -25.39
N ARG A 146 45.17 -58.57 -24.11
CA ARG A 146 45.85 -59.42 -23.13
C ARG A 146 45.12 -60.75 -22.91
N LYS A 147 43.79 -60.75 -22.88
CA LYS A 147 42.98 -61.98 -22.75
C LYS A 147 43.09 -62.86 -24.00
N ARG A 148 43.15 -62.27 -25.20
CA ARG A 148 43.36 -63.00 -26.46
C ARG A 148 44.78 -63.55 -26.61
N ASN A 149 45.78 -62.87 -26.07
CA ASN A 149 47.18 -63.28 -26.10
C ASN A 149 47.60 -64.06 -24.83
N ALA A 150 46.67 -64.34 -23.92
CA ALA A 150 46.93 -65.22 -22.79
C ALA A 150 47.20 -66.62 -23.35
N ARG A 151 48.45 -67.08 -23.16
CA ARG A 151 48.92 -68.41 -23.52
C ARG A 151 47.86 -69.44 -23.07
N PRO A 152 47.37 -70.33 -23.95
CA PRO A 152 46.50 -71.42 -23.51
C PRO A 152 47.24 -72.19 -22.41
N PRO A 153 46.55 -72.65 -21.34
CA PRO A 153 47.20 -73.33 -20.24
C PRO A 153 48.02 -74.51 -20.79
N PRO A 154 49.20 -74.81 -20.22
CA PRO A 154 49.96 -76.00 -20.60
C PRO A 154 49.06 -77.23 -20.46
N GLU A 155 49.30 -78.22 -21.32
CA GLU A 155 48.53 -79.46 -21.47
C GLU A 155 47.91 -79.95 -20.15
N VAL A 156 46.60 -80.24 -20.23
CA VAL A 156 45.75 -80.74 -19.16
C VAL A 156 46.30 -82.05 -18.58
N THR A 157 47.23 -81.93 -17.63
CA THR A 157 47.33 -82.87 -16.52
C THR A 157 46.46 -82.34 -15.39
N TYR A 158 45.70 -83.25 -14.77
CA TYR A 158 44.74 -82.96 -13.70
C TYR A 158 45.36 -82.17 -12.53
N GLU A 159 46.65 -82.38 -12.28
CA GLU A 159 47.44 -81.75 -11.21
C GLU A 159 47.80 -80.29 -11.51
N GLY A 160 48.07 -79.95 -12.77
CA GLY A 160 48.37 -78.56 -13.17
C GLY A 160 47.15 -77.63 -13.12
N ALA A 161 45.96 -78.18 -13.35
CA ALA A 161 44.69 -77.44 -13.23
C ALA A 161 44.33 -77.14 -11.76
N GLN A 162 44.68 -78.02 -10.81
CA GLN A 162 44.49 -77.78 -9.38
C GLN A 162 45.43 -76.68 -8.86
N ALA A 163 46.71 -76.71 -9.24
CA ALA A 163 47.68 -75.70 -8.81
C ALA A 163 47.34 -74.28 -9.31
N TYR A 164 46.79 -74.15 -10.52
CA TYR A 164 46.35 -72.84 -11.05
C TYR A 164 45.04 -72.34 -10.39
N ALA A 165 44.12 -73.24 -10.02
CA ALA A 165 42.90 -72.91 -9.31
C ALA A 165 43.16 -72.49 -7.84
N GLU A 166 44.17 -73.08 -7.20
CA GLU A 166 44.57 -72.75 -5.82
C GLU A 166 45.42 -71.47 -5.71
N ALA A 167 46.16 -71.10 -6.76
CA ALA A 167 47.02 -69.92 -6.79
C ALA A 167 46.26 -68.59 -7.00
N LEU A 168 44.97 -68.62 -7.41
CA LEU A 168 44.16 -67.43 -7.62
C LEU A 168 43.42 -67.05 -6.34
N PRO A 169 43.58 -65.81 -5.81
CA PRO A 169 42.77 -65.33 -4.71
C PRO A 169 41.27 -65.39 -5.08
N TRP A 170 40.51 -66.22 -4.36
CA TRP A 170 39.11 -66.49 -4.64
C TRP A 170 38.28 -65.19 -4.83
N PRO A 171 37.55 -65.01 -5.94
CA PRO A 171 36.79 -63.79 -6.26
C PRO A 171 35.74 -63.40 -5.21
N GLN A 172 35.25 -64.36 -4.42
CA GLN A 172 34.24 -64.10 -3.41
C GLN A 172 34.79 -63.27 -2.23
N ARG A 173 36.08 -63.40 -1.87
CA ARG A 173 36.67 -62.64 -0.74
C ARG A 173 36.91 -61.18 -1.09
N THR A 174 37.26 -60.87 -2.34
CA THR A 174 37.51 -59.50 -2.81
C THR A 174 36.21 -58.74 -3.09
N ARG A 175 35.21 -59.39 -3.73
CA ARG A 175 33.87 -58.81 -3.92
C ARG A 175 33.20 -58.37 -2.63
N GLY A 176 33.22 -59.22 -1.59
CA GLY A 176 32.61 -58.87 -0.30
C GLY A 176 33.34 -57.74 0.44
N ALA A 177 34.65 -57.53 0.19
CA ALA A 177 35.39 -56.40 0.74
C ALA A 177 35.06 -55.08 0.01
N ASP A 178 34.91 -55.13 -1.31
CA ASP A 178 34.58 -53.95 -2.12
C ASP A 178 33.10 -53.55 -1.98
N GLU A 179 32.18 -54.50 -1.85
CA GLU A 179 30.78 -54.25 -1.51
C GLU A 179 30.63 -53.53 -0.17
N ARG A 180 31.40 -53.94 0.84
CA ARG A 180 31.45 -53.25 2.15
C ARG A 180 31.97 -51.82 2.03
N ARG A 181 33.04 -51.61 1.26
CA ARG A 181 33.62 -50.28 1.01
C ARG A 181 32.68 -49.36 0.22
N CYS A 182 31.94 -49.91 -0.73
CA CYS A 182 30.88 -49.20 -1.46
C CYS A 182 29.70 -48.83 -0.55
N ALA A 183 29.23 -49.76 0.28
CA ALA A 183 28.16 -49.50 1.23
C ALA A 183 28.54 -48.44 2.27
N GLU A 184 29.79 -48.44 2.75
CA GLU A 184 30.31 -47.44 3.68
C GLU A 184 30.41 -46.05 3.03
N ARG A 185 30.91 -45.96 1.79
CA ARG A 185 30.89 -44.69 1.03
C ARG A 185 29.47 -44.18 0.80
N ALA A 186 28.52 -45.06 0.50
CA ALA A 186 27.12 -44.69 0.33
C ALA A 186 26.52 -44.11 1.62
N ARG A 187 26.78 -44.75 2.77
CA ARG A 187 26.36 -44.23 4.09
C ARG A 187 27.00 -42.89 4.42
N MET A 188 28.27 -42.69 4.08
CA MET A 188 28.95 -41.42 4.33
C MET A 188 28.36 -40.29 3.47
N MET A 189 28.03 -40.56 2.20
CA MET A 189 27.34 -39.61 1.32
C MET A 189 25.93 -39.29 1.82
N GLU A 190 25.19 -40.28 2.31
CA GLU A 190 23.86 -40.08 2.90
C GLU A 190 23.95 -39.22 4.18
N ALA A 191 24.89 -39.52 5.08
CA ALA A 191 25.15 -38.72 6.26
C ALA A 191 25.53 -37.26 5.93
N THR A 192 26.28 -37.03 4.85
CA THR A 192 26.62 -35.66 4.40
C THR A 192 25.39 -34.91 3.86
N ARG A 193 24.48 -35.59 3.16
CA ARG A 193 23.23 -35.01 2.67
C ARG A 193 22.30 -34.67 3.82
N ASP A 194 22.15 -35.55 4.80
CA ASP A 194 21.34 -35.29 5.98
C ASP A 194 21.88 -34.11 6.80
N ALA A 195 23.21 -34.01 6.95
CA ALA A 195 23.87 -32.86 7.59
C ALA A 195 23.73 -31.55 6.80
N GLU A 196 23.55 -31.61 5.47
CA GLU A 196 23.25 -30.43 4.66
C GLU A 196 21.78 -30.02 4.78
N VAL A 197 20.87 -30.99 4.81
CA VAL A 197 19.43 -30.76 5.02
C VAL A 197 19.18 -30.12 6.39
N THR A 198 19.82 -30.62 7.46
CA THR A 198 19.69 -30.02 8.80
C THR A 198 20.23 -28.59 8.86
N ARG A 199 21.40 -28.32 8.26
CA ARG A 199 21.94 -26.95 8.14
C ARG A 199 21.03 -26.02 7.34
N LYS A 200 20.41 -26.50 6.25
CA LYS A 200 19.45 -25.71 5.46
C LYS A 200 18.19 -25.41 6.28
N ALA A 201 17.66 -26.39 7.00
CA ALA A 201 16.50 -26.21 7.88
C ALA A 201 16.79 -25.20 9.01
N GLU A 202 17.98 -25.25 9.61
CA GLU A 202 18.40 -24.29 10.64
C GLU A 202 18.51 -22.86 10.08
N LYS A 203 19.10 -22.71 8.88
CA LYS A 203 19.14 -21.41 8.19
C LYS A 203 17.75 -20.84 7.92
N VAL A 204 16.79 -21.68 7.52
CA VAL A 204 15.40 -21.25 7.32
C VAL A 204 14.78 -20.79 8.64
N ARG A 205 14.98 -21.52 9.74
CA ARG A 205 14.47 -21.12 11.06
C ARG A 205 15.07 -19.81 11.56
N LEU A 206 16.37 -19.58 11.34
CA LEU A 206 17.02 -18.32 11.70
C LEU A 206 16.50 -17.14 10.84
N ALA A 207 16.30 -17.36 9.54
CA ALA A 207 15.73 -16.36 8.65
C ALA A 207 14.28 -16.01 9.03
N GLU A 208 13.48 -17.00 9.41
CA GLU A 208 12.12 -16.79 9.91
C GLU A 208 12.13 -16.03 11.25
N GLY A 209 13.01 -16.41 12.19
CA GLY A 209 13.21 -15.67 13.44
C GLY A 209 13.59 -14.20 13.23
N ALA A 210 14.46 -13.92 12.26
CA ALA A 210 14.83 -12.55 11.89
C ALA A 210 13.65 -11.77 11.30
N ARG A 211 12.80 -12.40 10.47
CA ARG A 211 11.59 -11.77 9.92
C ARG A 211 10.58 -11.43 11.01
N VAL A 212 10.34 -12.34 11.95
CA VAL A 212 9.41 -12.10 13.07
C VAL A 212 9.94 -10.99 13.98
N ALA A 213 11.26 -10.94 14.23
CA ALA A 213 11.86 -9.86 15.02
C ALA A 213 11.72 -8.49 14.33
N GLU A 214 11.88 -8.43 13.01
CA GLU A 214 11.69 -7.18 12.26
C GLU A 214 10.21 -6.76 12.22
N GLU A 215 9.29 -7.71 12.05
CA GLU A 215 7.85 -7.45 12.12
C GLU A 215 7.45 -6.90 13.51
N ALA A 216 7.99 -7.46 14.59
CA ALA A 216 7.77 -6.96 15.94
C ALA A 216 8.30 -5.51 16.12
N ARG A 217 9.48 -5.19 15.57
CA ARG A 217 10.03 -3.83 15.59
C ARG A 217 9.18 -2.83 14.80
N LEU A 218 8.66 -3.24 13.64
CA LEU A 218 7.76 -2.39 12.85
C LEU A 218 6.43 -2.18 13.56
N ALA A 219 5.88 -3.21 14.21
CA ALA A 219 4.67 -3.10 15.01
C ALA A 219 4.87 -2.14 16.20
N GLU A 220 6.01 -2.23 16.90
CA GLU A 220 6.35 -1.31 17.99
C GLU A 220 6.50 0.14 17.50
N LYS A 221 7.22 0.36 16.39
CA LYS A 221 7.30 1.69 15.75
C LYS A 221 5.93 2.24 15.38
N ALA A 222 5.04 1.41 14.85
CA ALA A 222 3.68 1.81 14.52
C ALA A 222 2.86 2.19 15.78
N ARG A 223 3.03 1.46 16.89
CA ARG A 223 2.39 1.80 18.18
C ARG A 223 2.90 3.14 18.71
N LEU A 224 4.22 3.35 18.73
CA LEU A 224 4.81 4.62 19.17
C LEU A 224 4.37 5.81 18.29
N ALA A 225 4.26 5.62 16.97
CA ALA A 225 3.76 6.65 16.07
C ALA A 225 2.28 6.97 16.33
N LEU A 226 1.46 5.97 16.68
CA LEU A 226 0.06 6.19 17.06
C LEU A 226 -0.03 6.93 18.39
N GLU A 227 0.75 6.53 19.39
CA GLU A 227 0.81 7.20 20.70
C GLU A 227 1.25 8.66 20.57
N ALA A 228 2.25 8.95 19.72
CA ALA A 228 2.67 10.32 19.42
C ALA A 228 1.54 11.16 18.81
N ARG A 229 0.79 10.60 17.84
CA ARG A 229 -0.37 11.28 17.23
C ARG A 229 -1.49 11.54 18.23
N LEU A 230 -1.76 10.59 19.13
CA LEU A 230 -2.77 10.76 20.18
C LEU A 230 -2.33 11.84 21.18
N ALA A 231 -1.04 11.90 21.54
CA ALA A 231 -0.51 12.95 22.39
C ALA A 231 -0.56 14.34 21.74
N GLU A 232 -0.30 14.43 20.44
CA GLU A 232 -0.44 15.67 19.66
C GLU A 232 -1.90 16.12 19.59
N ALA A 233 -2.82 15.22 19.24
CA ALA A 233 -4.25 15.51 19.21
C ALA A 233 -4.78 15.98 20.59
N ALA A 234 -4.28 15.40 21.68
CA ALA A 234 -4.64 15.83 23.03
C ALA A 234 -4.10 17.24 23.36
N ARG A 235 -2.91 17.60 22.85
CA ARG A 235 -2.35 18.96 23.01
C ARG A 235 -3.15 19.99 22.23
N GLU A 236 -3.50 19.67 20.98
CA GLU A 236 -4.33 20.54 20.13
C GLU A 236 -5.71 20.77 20.75
N ALA A 237 -6.37 19.71 21.24
CA ALA A 237 -7.65 19.85 21.94
C ALA A 237 -7.54 20.72 23.19
N ALA A 238 -6.48 20.54 23.99
CA ALA A 238 -6.24 21.36 25.17
C ALA A 238 -5.93 22.83 24.82
N GLU A 239 -5.25 23.09 23.71
CA GLU A 239 -5.02 24.45 23.21
C GLU A 239 -6.29 25.10 22.68
N GLU A 240 -7.13 24.36 21.96
CA GLU A 240 -8.42 24.84 21.48
C GLU A 240 -9.33 25.24 22.65
N GLU A 241 -9.42 24.41 23.69
CA GLU A 241 -10.17 24.74 24.90
C GLU A 241 -9.62 25.97 25.62
N ARG A 242 -8.28 26.12 25.70
CA ARG A 242 -7.67 27.36 26.22
C ARG A 242 -8.08 28.59 25.42
N ARG A 243 -8.02 28.51 24.08
CA ARG A 243 -8.45 29.61 23.20
C ARG A 243 -9.93 29.95 23.37
N LYS A 244 -10.81 28.95 23.57
CA LYS A 244 -12.23 29.17 23.86
C LYS A 244 -12.43 29.91 25.18
N VAL A 245 -11.73 29.50 26.24
CA VAL A 245 -11.79 30.18 27.54
C VAL A 245 -11.25 31.60 27.46
N GLU A 246 -10.13 31.82 26.77
CA GLU A 246 -9.58 33.17 26.57
C GLU A 246 -10.53 34.07 25.79
N HIS A 247 -11.13 33.57 24.71
CA HIS A 247 -12.12 34.31 23.93
C HIS A 247 -13.38 34.62 24.74
N GLN A 248 -13.87 33.67 25.55
CA GLN A 248 -14.98 33.91 26.46
C GLN A 248 -14.64 35.00 27.48
N ALA A 249 -13.46 34.93 28.09
CA ALA A 249 -12.98 35.94 29.02
C ALA A 249 -12.84 37.32 28.37
N GLU A 250 -12.40 37.38 27.11
CA GLU A 250 -12.34 38.63 26.34
C GLU A 250 -13.73 39.20 26.08
N CYS A 251 -14.67 38.38 25.62
CA CYS A 251 -16.04 38.81 25.38
C CYS A 251 -16.73 39.27 26.68
N GLU A 252 -16.40 38.66 27.83
CA GLU A 252 -16.85 39.12 29.14
C GLU A 252 -16.22 40.45 29.55
N ARG A 253 -14.91 40.64 29.32
CA ARG A 253 -14.23 41.92 29.56
C ARG A 253 -14.86 43.04 28.74
N GLU A 254 -15.11 42.81 27.45
CA GLU A 254 -15.77 43.80 26.59
C GLU A 254 -17.18 44.15 27.08
N LYS A 255 -17.97 43.16 27.51
CA LYS A 255 -19.28 43.40 28.11
C LYS A 255 -19.18 44.26 29.38
N GLN A 256 -18.23 43.95 30.25
CA GLN A 256 -17.98 44.73 31.47
C GLN A 256 -17.55 46.15 31.14
N GLU A 257 -16.69 46.36 30.14
CA GLU A 257 -16.29 47.68 29.69
C GLU A 257 -17.48 48.48 29.15
N VAL A 258 -18.33 47.88 28.33
CA VAL A 258 -19.55 48.52 27.82
C VAL A 258 -20.49 48.89 28.97
N GLU A 259 -20.66 48.00 29.94
CA GLU A 259 -21.50 48.27 31.13
C GLU A 259 -20.93 49.41 31.98
N VAL A 260 -19.61 49.42 32.22
CA VAL A 260 -18.93 50.50 32.94
C VAL A 260 -19.08 51.82 32.18
N ARG A 261 -18.85 51.83 30.86
CA ARG A 261 -19.03 53.03 30.02
C ARG A 261 -20.47 53.55 30.08
N ALA A 262 -21.45 52.67 29.96
CA ALA A 262 -22.87 53.03 30.08
C ALA A 262 -23.20 53.59 31.47
N ARG A 263 -22.65 52.99 32.54
CA ARG A 263 -22.80 53.48 33.91
C ARG A 263 -22.17 54.86 34.09
N THR A 264 -20.97 55.08 33.58
CA THR A 264 -20.28 56.37 33.67
C THR A 264 -21.04 57.46 32.93
N GLU A 265 -21.61 57.14 31.78
CA GLU A 265 -22.37 58.09 30.97
C GLU A 265 -23.71 58.43 31.64
N CYS A 266 -24.41 57.44 32.17
CA CYS A 266 -25.62 57.65 32.97
C CYS A 266 -25.35 58.55 34.18
N ASN A 267 -24.24 58.31 34.89
CA ASN A 267 -23.84 59.16 36.02
C ASN A 267 -23.49 60.60 35.58
N ARG A 268 -22.84 60.77 34.43
CA ARG A 268 -22.52 62.09 33.86
C ARG A 268 -23.82 62.86 33.54
N LEU A 269 -24.74 62.23 32.81
CA LEU A 269 -26.04 62.81 32.46
C LEU A 269 -26.88 63.14 33.70
N ALA A 270 -26.83 62.29 34.73
CA ALA A 270 -27.51 62.54 36.00
C ALA A 270 -26.96 63.78 36.71
N LYS A 271 -25.63 63.98 36.71
CA LYS A 271 -25.00 65.19 37.27
C LYS A 271 -25.38 66.45 36.49
N GLU A 272 -25.31 66.40 35.16
CA GLU A 272 -25.68 67.53 34.30
C GLU A 272 -27.15 67.92 34.48
N LYS A 273 -28.04 66.93 34.56
CA LYS A 273 -29.46 67.16 34.81
C LYS A 273 -29.72 67.73 36.19
N ALA A 274 -29.01 67.26 37.22
CA ALA A 274 -29.08 67.84 38.56
C ALA A 274 -28.57 69.29 38.60
N GLU A 275 -27.50 69.61 37.88
CA GLU A 275 -26.98 70.97 37.71
C GLU A 275 -27.93 71.88 36.96
N GLN A 276 -28.60 71.36 35.94
CA GLN A 276 -29.66 72.08 35.23
C GLN A 276 -30.82 72.41 36.19
N TYR A 277 -31.31 71.43 36.96
CA TYR A 277 -32.35 71.69 37.96
C TYR A 277 -31.94 72.71 39.02
N ARG A 278 -30.66 72.71 39.44
CA ARG A 278 -30.14 73.75 40.33
C ARG A 278 -30.18 75.13 39.67
N ARG A 279 -29.69 75.26 38.43
CA ARG A 279 -29.72 76.52 37.67
C ARG A 279 -31.13 77.04 37.45
N ASP A 280 -32.06 76.15 37.07
CA ASP A 280 -33.46 76.51 36.87
C ASP A 280 -34.09 76.95 38.21
N GLY A 281 -33.77 76.27 39.31
CA GLY A 281 -34.19 76.68 40.66
C GLY A 281 -33.65 78.04 41.07
N ASP A 282 -32.35 78.30 40.88
CA ASP A 282 -31.71 79.58 41.19
C ASP A 282 -32.30 80.71 40.34
N TRP A 283 -32.55 80.45 39.05
CA TRP A 283 -33.21 81.40 38.14
C TRP A 283 -34.63 81.74 38.62
N MET A 284 -35.42 80.74 39.01
CA MET A 284 -36.77 80.96 39.55
C MET A 284 -36.75 81.81 40.84
N VAL A 285 -35.76 81.60 41.72
CA VAL A 285 -35.59 82.40 42.94
C VAL A 285 -35.19 83.84 42.60
N GLN A 286 -34.25 84.04 41.67
CA GLN A 286 -33.86 85.37 41.20
C GLN A 286 -35.03 86.12 40.55
N GLU A 287 -35.81 85.45 39.71
CA GLU A 287 -36.99 86.04 39.07
C GLU A 287 -38.03 86.44 40.12
N ALA A 288 -38.28 85.60 41.12
CA ALA A 288 -39.18 85.95 42.22
C ALA A 288 -38.70 87.20 42.99
N HIS A 289 -37.40 87.26 43.34
CA HIS A 289 -36.81 88.45 43.97
C HIS A 289 -36.86 89.69 43.07
N TYR A 290 -36.66 89.53 41.76
CA TYR A 290 -36.75 90.62 40.80
C TYR A 290 -38.18 91.18 40.72
N VAL A 291 -39.17 90.30 40.59
CA VAL A 291 -40.61 90.68 40.57
C VAL A 291 -40.98 91.37 41.88
N GLU A 292 -40.57 90.82 43.04
CA GLU A 292 -40.82 91.46 44.35
C GLU A 292 -40.15 92.83 44.46
N ALA A 293 -38.90 92.98 44.02
CA ALA A 293 -38.22 94.27 44.02
C ALA A 293 -38.87 95.29 43.07
N GLN A 294 -39.45 94.84 41.95
CA GLN A 294 -40.20 95.69 41.03
C GLN A 294 -41.52 96.14 41.65
N THR A 295 -42.29 95.25 42.28
CA THR A 295 -43.55 95.63 42.94
C THR A 295 -43.32 96.65 44.06
N TRP A 296 -42.23 96.49 44.83
CA TRP A 296 -41.81 97.49 45.82
C TRP A 296 -41.42 98.83 45.18
N ARG A 297 -40.65 98.82 44.08
CA ARG A 297 -40.29 100.05 43.35
C ARG A 297 -41.52 100.77 42.78
N ASP A 298 -42.45 100.03 42.20
CA ASP A 298 -43.71 100.59 41.68
C ASP A 298 -44.58 101.17 42.80
N ALA A 299 -44.66 100.47 43.94
CA ALA A 299 -45.34 100.99 45.14
C ALA A 299 -44.68 102.28 45.66
N TRP A 300 -43.35 102.31 45.76
CA TRP A 300 -42.60 103.49 46.19
C TRP A 300 -42.77 104.68 45.23
N THR A 301 -42.72 104.44 43.93
CA THR A 301 -42.95 105.46 42.90
C THR A 301 -44.35 106.05 43.01
N ARG A 302 -45.38 105.21 43.17
CA ARG A 302 -46.76 105.66 43.41
C ARG A 302 -46.89 106.50 44.69
N CYS A 303 -46.24 106.10 45.78
CA CYS A 303 -46.25 106.86 47.04
C CYS A 303 -45.55 108.23 46.90
N THR A 304 -44.39 108.28 46.23
CA THR A 304 -43.64 109.53 46.03
C THR A 304 -44.35 110.49 45.08
N GLU A 305 -44.98 110.00 44.01
CA GLU A 305 -45.86 110.81 43.16
C GLU A 305 -47.07 111.35 43.93
N ALA A 306 -47.68 110.53 44.80
CA ALA A 306 -48.80 110.97 45.64
C ALA A 306 -48.37 112.04 46.66
N LEU A 307 -47.21 111.88 47.30
CA LEU A 307 -46.66 112.87 48.24
C LEU A 307 -46.23 114.16 47.53
N GLY A 308 -45.66 114.07 46.33
CA GLY A 308 -45.32 115.24 45.50
C GLY A 308 -46.56 116.07 45.12
N LYS A 309 -47.71 115.41 44.90
CA LYS A 309 -49.01 116.07 44.67
C LYS A 309 -49.61 116.73 45.93
N ILE A 310 -49.16 116.35 47.12
CA ILE A 310 -49.65 116.91 48.40
C ILE A 310 -48.80 118.12 48.83
N LEU A 311 -47.54 118.22 48.37
CA LEU A 311 -46.60 119.29 48.73
C LEU A 311 -46.54 120.46 47.73
N CYS A 312 -47.31 120.41 46.62
CA CYS A 312 -47.54 121.53 45.69
C CYS A 312 -48.96 122.05 45.85
#